data_AF-D4BNT1-F1
#
_entry.id   AF-D4BNT1-F1
#
_cell.length_a   1.000
_cell.length_b   1.000
_cell.length_c   1.000
_cell.angle_alpha   90.00
_cell.angle_beta   90.00
_cell.angle_gamma   90.00
#
_symmetry.space_group_name_H-M   'P 1'
#
loop_
_entity.id
_entity.type
_entity.pdbx_description
1 polymer ?
#
loop_
_entity_poly.entity_id
_entity_poly.type
_entity_poly.pdbx_seq_one_letter_code
_entity_poly.pdbx_strand_id
1 'polypeptide(L)'
;MSPSTIRSVAVGPSAPVDDIKKCKVLIPGAGNPGSTILGKPKLSEPGTCSSNTYNVIVLGTSVSEAGNLIAYLKTRFVRYLVATRTSTQDMAPKAFEFVPVQEWSHIWTDEELFAEYVLDEAEMADICNSIPEME
;
A
#
# COMPACT_ATOMS: atom_id res chain seq x y z
N MET A 1 -13.11 9.23 14.36
CA MET A 1 -13.49 8.56 13.09
C MET A 1 -12.24 7.86 12.58
N SER A 2 -12.15 6.55 12.78
CA SER A 2 -11.01 5.76 12.30
C SER A 2 -11.15 5.57 10.78
N PRO A 3 -10.13 5.90 9.97
CA PRO A 3 -10.25 5.72 8.52
C PRO A 3 -10.10 4.23 8.21
N SER A 4 -11.21 3.59 7.85
CA SER A 4 -11.33 2.17 7.52
C SER A 4 -10.74 1.75 6.16
N THR A 5 -9.90 2.60 5.55
CA THR A 5 -9.28 2.33 4.24
C THR A 5 -7.99 3.14 4.13
N ILE A 6 -6.97 2.57 3.50
CA ILE A 6 -5.79 3.30 3.06
C ILE A 6 -6.25 4.40 2.09
N ARG A 7 -6.37 5.64 2.57
CA ARG A 7 -6.70 6.78 1.73
C ARG A 7 -5.43 7.39 1.17
N SER A 8 -5.32 7.44 -0.15
CA SER A 8 -4.37 8.33 -0.80
C SER A 8 -4.72 9.77 -0.40
N VAL A 9 -3.78 10.49 0.21
CA VAL A 9 -3.94 11.92 0.43
C VAL A 9 -3.65 12.61 -0.90
N ALA A 10 -4.58 13.45 -1.36
CA ALA A 10 -4.38 14.25 -2.56
C ALA A 10 -3.19 15.20 -2.33
N VAL A 11 -2.16 15.10 -3.17
CA VAL A 11 -1.10 16.12 -3.23
C VAL A 11 -1.61 17.24 -4.13
N GLY A 12 -2.11 18.31 -3.51
CA GLY A 12 -2.71 19.45 -4.20
C GLY A 12 -2.97 20.61 -3.24
N PRO A 13 -3.51 21.75 -3.70
CA PRO A 13 -3.73 22.94 -2.88
C PRO A 13 -4.71 22.76 -1.70
N SER A 14 -5.34 21.58 -1.58
CA SER A 14 -6.20 21.17 -0.47
C SER A 14 -5.51 20.25 0.55
N ALA A 15 -4.23 19.89 0.36
CA ALA A 15 -3.48 19.12 1.35
C ALA A 15 -3.24 19.95 2.62
N PRO A 16 -3.45 19.39 3.83
CA PRO A 16 -3.13 20.08 5.08
C PRO A 16 -1.66 20.56 5.07
N VAL A 17 -1.44 21.83 5.37
CA VAL A 17 -0.11 22.47 5.34
C VAL A 17 0.92 21.73 6.20
N ASP A 18 0.47 21.04 7.25
CA ASP A 18 1.34 20.31 8.17
C ASP A 18 1.78 18.93 7.65
N ASP A 19 1.17 18.38 6.61
CA ASP A 19 1.56 17.06 6.07
C ASP A 19 2.93 17.09 5.41
N ILE A 20 3.44 18.28 5.03
CA ILE A 20 4.81 18.42 4.58
C ILE A 20 5.81 17.99 5.66
N LYS A 21 5.48 18.15 6.95
CA LYS A 21 6.36 17.82 8.09
C LYS A 21 6.32 16.34 8.47
N LYS A 22 5.52 15.53 7.78
CA LYS A 22 5.31 14.11 8.09
C LYS A 22 6.01 13.21 7.07
N CYS A 23 6.30 11.99 7.51
CA CYS A 23 6.75 10.93 6.62
C CYS A 23 5.60 10.48 5.72
N LYS A 24 5.92 10.13 4.47
CA LYS A 24 4.95 9.67 3.48
C LYS A 24 5.44 8.37 2.85
N VAL A 25 4.51 7.50 2.49
CA VAL A 25 4.80 6.36 1.62
C VAL A 25 4.23 6.67 0.25
N LEU A 26 5.12 6.69 -0.74
CA LEU A 26 4.80 6.94 -2.14
C LEU A 26 4.66 5.60 -2.85
N ILE A 27 3.51 5.39 -3.48
CA ILE A 27 3.22 4.22 -4.28
C ILE A 27 3.12 4.68 -5.74
N PRO A 28 3.93 4.15 -6.67
CA PRO A 28 3.78 4.46 -8.09
C PRO A 28 2.33 4.24 -8.54
N GLY A 29 1.72 5.28 -9.14
CA GLY A 29 0.32 5.24 -9.58
C GLY A 29 0.10 4.36 -10.82
N ALA A 30 1.17 3.85 -11.44
CA ALA A 30 1.10 2.92 -12.54
C ALA A 30 1.60 1.54 -12.11
N GLY A 31 0.85 0.50 -12.52
CA GLY A 31 1.27 -0.89 -12.50
C GLY A 31 0.98 -1.54 -13.84
N ASN A 32 1.30 -2.82 -13.98
CA ASN A 32 0.97 -3.61 -15.16
C ASN A 32 0.23 -4.89 -14.72
N PRO A 33 -1.09 -4.97 -14.97
CA PRO A 33 -1.86 -6.18 -14.72
C PRO A 33 -1.18 -7.40 -15.38
N GLY A 34 -0.85 -8.43 -14.59
CA GLY A 34 -0.15 -9.62 -15.07
C GLY A 34 1.39 -9.60 -14.93
N SER A 35 1.98 -8.52 -14.41
CA SER A 35 3.37 -8.52 -13.95
C SER A 35 3.50 -7.74 -12.64
N THR A 36 3.89 -6.47 -12.72
CA THR A 36 4.06 -5.59 -11.56
C THR A 36 2.72 -4.98 -11.19
N ILE A 37 1.90 -5.72 -10.43
CA ILE A 37 0.59 -5.23 -9.96
C ILE A 37 0.72 -3.89 -9.22
N LEU A 38 1.73 -3.77 -8.35
CA LEU A 38 2.04 -2.55 -7.64
C LEU A 38 3.51 -2.18 -7.88
N GLY A 39 3.78 -0.93 -8.27
CA GLY A 39 5.16 -0.45 -8.32
C GLY A 39 5.79 -0.43 -6.92
N LYS A 40 7.12 -0.50 -6.84
CA LYS A 40 7.85 -0.54 -5.56
C LYS A 40 7.54 0.71 -4.71
N PRO A 41 6.90 0.57 -3.53
CA PRO A 41 6.65 1.70 -2.65
C PRO A 41 7.95 2.29 -2.11
N LYS A 42 7.96 3.59 -1.83
CA LYS A 42 9.15 4.33 -1.36
C LYS A 42 8.81 5.24 -0.20
N LEU A 43 9.76 5.38 0.72
CA LEU A 43 9.68 6.40 1.76
C LEU A 43 9.92 7.79 1.16
N SER A 44 9.13 8.76 1.61
CA SER A 44 9.33 10.19 1.39
C SER A 44 9.46 10.86 2.74
N GLU A 45 10.63 11.48 2.96
CA GLU A 45 10.98 12.11 4.22
C GLU A 45 10.18 13.41 4.44
N PRO A 46 10.06 13.87 5.70
CA PRO A 46 9.54 15.19 6.01
C PRO A 46 10.26 16.30 5.21
N GLY A 47 9.53 17.31 4.78
CA GLY A 47 10.03 18.41 3.95
C GLY A 47 10.07 18.11 2.45
N THR A 48 9.71 16.90 2.03
CA THR A 48 9.75 16.51 0.61
C THR A 48 8.37 16.51 -0.06
N CYS A 49 8.38 16.73 -1.37
CA CYS A 49 7.20 16.74 -2.25
C CYS A 49 7.28 15.59 -3.27
N SER A 50 6.13 15.17 -3.78
CA SER A 50 6.00 14.16 -4.84
C SER A 50 5.19 14.72 -6.02
N SER A 51 5.40 14.15 -7.21
CA SER A 51 4.55 14.39 -8.38
C SER A 51 3.21 13.67 -8.25
N ASN A 52 2.23 14.05 -9.09
CA ASN A 52 0.92 13.41 -9.18
C ASN A 52 0.95 11.97 -9.71
N THR A 53 2.12 11.46 -10.10
CA THR A 53 2.32 10.09 -10.57
C THR A 53 2.41 9.08 -9.43
N TYR A 54 2.26 9.53 -8.18
CA TYR A 54 2.28 8.70 -6.99
C TYR A 54 0.98 8.82 -6.21
N ASN A 55 0.46 7.69 -5.74
CA ASN A 55 -0.46 7.67 -4.62
C ASN A 55 0.35 7.88 -3.34
N VAL A 56 -0.14 8.76 -2.48
CA VAL A 56 0.59 9.17 -1.27
C VAL A 56 -0.18 8.77 -0.04
N ILE A 57 0.45 7.99 0.83
CA ILE A 57 -0.07 7.71 2.16
C ILE A 57 0.73 8.56 3.13
N VAL A 58 0.07 9.49 3.81
CA VAL A 58 0.69 10.33 4.84
C VAL A 58 0.61 9.58 6.16
N LEU A 59 1.76 9.38 6.80
CA LEU A 59 1.89 8.78 8.13
C LEU A 59 2.19 9.87 9.16
N GLY A 60 2.52 9.46 10.38
CA GLY A 60 3.08 10.36 11.39
C GLY A 60 4.54 10.71 11.11
N THR A 61 5.33 10.88 12.17
CA THR A 61 6.77 11.19 12.11
C THR A 61 7.66 9.94 12.21
N SER A 62 7.08 8.76 12.40
CA SER A 62 7.83 7.51 12.58
C SER A 62 8.29 6.95 11.23
N VAL A 63 9.60 6.98 11.01
CA VAL A 63 10.23 6.29 9.86
C VAL A 63 10.06 4.77 9.96
N SER A 64 10.01 4.24 11.18
CA SER A 64 9.81 2.81 11.41
C SER A 64 8.44 2.34 10.95
N GLU A 65 7.37 3.08 11.29
CA GLU A 65 6.00 2.76 10.84
C GLU A 65 5.89 2.85 9.32
N ALA A 66 6.58 3.80 8.70
CA ALA A 66 6.64 3.90 7.25
C ALA A 66 7.35 2.71 6.60
N GLY A 67 8.42 2.21 7.21
CA GLY A 67 9.07 0.96 6.81
C GLY A 67 8.14 -0.25 6.91
N ASN A 68 7.41 -0.36 8.01
CA ASN A 68 6.44 -1.43 8.25
C ASN A 68 5.28 -1.38 7.24
N LEU A 69 4.75 -0.19 6.94
CA LEU A 69 3.75 -0.02 5.88
C LEU A 69 4.31 -0.40 4.51
N ILE A 70 5.55 -0.03 4.19
CA ILE A 70 6.18 -0.43 2.93
C ILE A 70 6.28 -1.96 2.84
N ALA A 71 6.69 -2.64 3.91
CA ALA A 71 6.74 -4.10 3.96
C ALA A 71 5.34 -4.70 3.75
N TYR A 72 4.32 -4.17 4.44
CA TYR A 72 2.93 -4.59 4.26
C TYR A 72 2.45 -4.44 2.81
N LEU A 73 2.71 -3.32 2.15
CA LEU A 73 2.33 -3.08 0.75
C LEU A 73 3.05 -4.01 -0.24
N LYS A 74 4.21 -4.58 0.14
CA LYS A 74 4.95 -5.56 -0.66
C LYS A 74 4.43 -6.99 -0.52
N THR A 75 3.63 -7.28 0.50
CA THR A 75 3.03 -8.62 0.68
C THR A 75 2.25 -9.05 -0.56
N ARG A 76 2.20 -10.35 -0.81
CA ARG A 76 1.36 -10.92 -1.87
C ARG A 76 -0.11 -10.73 -1.53
N PHE A 77 -0.48 -10.86 -0.25
CA PHE A 77 -1.85 -10.63 0.22
C PHE A 77 -2.41 -9.28 -0.25
N VAL A 78 -1.72 -8.17 0.08
CA VAL A 78 -2.19 -6.82 -0.28
C VAL A 78 -2.25 -6.65 -1.79
N ARG A 79 -1.19 -7.06 -2.50
CA ARG A 79 -1.12 -6.91 -3.95
C ARG A 79 -2.16 -7.76 -4.67
N TYR A 80 -2.54 -8.92 -4.12
CA TYR A 80 -3.64 -9.72 -4.64
C TYR A 80 -4.97 -8.97 -4.54
N LEU A 81 -5.29 -8.40 -3.36
CA LEU A 81 -6.50 -7.61 -3.17
C LEU A 81 -6.56 -6.42 -4.13
N VAL A 82 -5.44 -5.71 -4.33
CA VAL A 82 -5.34 -4.62 -5.31
C VAL A 82 -5.55 -5.14 -6.74
N ALA A 83 -4.99 -6.31 -7.09
CA ALA A 83 -5.18 -6.93 -8.40
C ALA A 83 -6.66 -7.24 -8.67
N THR A 84 -7.43 -7.72 -7.69
CA THR A 84 -8.86 -8.02 -7.86
C THR A 84 -9.69 -6.80 -8.25
N ARG A 85 -9.21 -5.60 -7.91
CA ARG A 85 -9.85 -4.32 -8.21
C ARG A 85 -9.31 -3.61 -9.44
N THR A 86 -8.27 -4.15 -10.06
CA THR A 86 -7.52 -3.45 -11.09
C THR A 86 -7.42 -4.24 -12.38
N SER A 87 -8.04 -3.70 -13.43
CA SER A 87 -7.97 -4.25 -14.79
C SER A 87 -7.10 -3.44 -15.75
N THR A 88 -6.64 -2.26 -15.33
CA THR A 88 -5.86 -1.32 -16.14
C THR A 88 -4.53 -0.99 -15.46
N GLN A 89 -3.66 -0.23 -16.13
CA GLN A 89 -2.38 0.20 -15.55
C GLN A 89 -2.54 1.24 -14.44
N ASP A 90 -3.69 1.91 -14.36
CA ASP A 90 -3.94 2.99 -13.41
C ASP A 90 -4.37 2.45 -12.05
N MET A 91 -3.50 2.64 -11.04
CA MET A 91 -3.74 2.25 -9.65
C MET A 91 -4.43 3.39 -8.91
N ALA A 92 -5.65 3.72 -9.33
CA ALA A 92 -6.44 4.76 -8.68
C ALA A 92 -6.71 4.41 -7.20
N PRO A 93 -7.02 5.37 -6.32
CA PRO A 93 -7.23 5.12 -4.88
C PRO A 93 -8.28 4.04 -4.58
N LYS A 94 -9.30 3.90 -5.44
CA LYS A 94 -10.33 2.85 -5.37
C LYS A 94 -9.78 1.42 -5.50
N ALA A 95 -8.57 1.24 -6.06
CA ALA A 95 -7.92 -0.05 -6.17
C ALA A 95 -7.53 -0.62 -4.78
N PHE A 96 -7.35 0.24 -3.78
CA PHE A 96 -6.98 -0.12 -2.41
C PHE A 96 -8.20 -0.29 -1.49
N GLU A 97 -9.42 -0.17 -2.01
CA GLU A 97 -10.65 -0.17 -1.20
C GLU A 97 -10.85 -1.46 -0.39
N PHE A 98 -10.37 -2.60 -0.92
CA PHE A 98 -10.42 -3.89 -0.24
C PHE A 98 -9.22 -4.16 0.66
N VAL A 99 -8.19 -3.31 0.61
CA VAL A 99 -6.99 -3.49 1.43
C VAL A 99 -7.31 -3.08 2.87
N PRO A 100 -7.23 -4.01 3.83
CA PRO A 100 -7.54 -3.69 5.21
C PRO A 100 -6.47 -2.77 5.82
N VAL A 101 -6.89 -1.96 6.78
CA VAL A 101 -5.98 -1.10 7.54
C VAL A 101 -5.44 -1.90 8.71
N GLN A 102 -4.11 -1.93 8.84
CA GLN A 102 -3.42 -2.58 9.95
C GLN A 102 -2.72 -1.55 10.83
N GLU A 103 -2.32 -2.02 12.02
CA GLU A 103 -1.38 -1.31 12.86
C GLU A 103 0.04 -1.49 12.32
N TRP A 104 0.78 -0.39 12.16
CA TRP A 104 2.15 -0.38 11.63
C TRP A 104 3.20 -0.47 12.73
N SER A 105 2.82 -0.97 13.91
CA SER A 105 3.71 -1.12 15.07
C SER A 105 4.73 -2.25 14.90
N HIS A 106 4.48 -3.19 13.98
CA HIS A 106 5.37 -4.28 13.61
C HIS A 106 5.31 -4.54 12.09
N ILE A 107 6.20 -5.39 11.60
CA ILE A 107 6.23 -5.83 10.21
C ILE A 107 5.25 -6.98 10.04
N TRP A 108 4.34 -6.87 9.08
CA TRP A 108 3.44 -7.95 8.68
C TRP A 108 4.06 -8.81 7.57
N THR A 109 4.00 -10.13 7.73
CA THR A 109 4.35 -11.09 6.66
C THR A 109 3.11 -11.65 5.98
N ASP A 110 3.30 -12.30 4.82
CA ASP A 110 2.20 -13.01 4.13
C ASP A 110 1.60 -14.09 5.05
N GLU A 111 2.42 -14.84 5.77
CA GLU A 111 1.98 -15.91 6.67
C GLU A 111 1.14 -15.39 7.84
N GLU A 112 1.56 -14.28 8.45
CA GLU A 112 0.81 -13.62 9.52
C GLU A 112 -0.54 -13.12 9.02
N LEU A 113 -0.58 -12.53 7.82
CA LEU A 113 -1.83 -12.05 7.22
C LEU A 113 -2.76 -13.19 6.83
N PHE A 114 -2.24 -14.30 6.31
CA PHE A 114 -3.05 -15.47 5.99
C PHE A 114 -3.69 -16.06 7.24
N ALA A 115 -2.95 -16.11 8.36
CA ALA A 115 -3.49 -16.55 9.64
C ALA A 115 -4.51 -15.56 10.22
N GLU A 116 -4.22 -14.26 10.20
CA GLU A 116 -5.10 -13.20 10.72
C GLU A 116 -6.47 -13.19 10.02
N TYR A 117 -6.47 -13.38 8.70
CA TYR A 117 -7.70 -13.40 7.89
C TYR A 117 -8.29 -14.79 7.68
N VAL A 118 -7.72 -15.82 8.32
CA VAL A 118 -8.22 -17.20 8.32
C VAL A 118 -8.39 -17.75 6.89
N LEU A 119 -7.37 -17.55 6.05
CA LEU A 119 -7.36 -18.08 4.69
C LEU A 119 -7.14 -19.59 4.70
N ASP A 120 -7.79 -20.28 3.77
CA ASP A 120 -7.55 -21.70 3.55
C ASP A 120 -6.36 -21.97 2.60
N GLU A 121 -5.97 -23.24 2.50
CA GLU A 121 -4.82 -23.64 1.67
C GLU A 121 -5.01 -23.31 0.18
N ALA A 122 -6.24 -23.35 -0.32
CA ALA A 122 -6.53 -23.06 -1.72
C ALA A 122 -6.41 -21.55 -2.00
N GLU A 123 -6.94 -20.72 -1.11
CA GLU A 123 -6.82 -19.26 -1.18
C GLU A 123 -5.35 -18.82 -1.08
N MET A 124 -4.60 -19.39 -0.14
CA MET A 124 -3.16 -19.13 0.01
C MET A 124 -2.38 -19.50 -1.26
N ALA A 125 -2.68 -20.67 -1.84
CA ALA A 125 -2.04 -21.12 -3.07
C ALA A 125 -2.37 -20.19 -4.25
N ASP A 126 -3.63 -19.77 -4.39
CA ASP A 126 -4.07 -18.85 -5.44
C ASP A 126 -3.35 -17.50 -5.34
N ILE A 127 -3.21 -16.95 -4.13
CA ILE A 127 -2.46 -15.70 -3.90
C ILE A 127 -0.99 -15.88 -4.30
N CYS A 128 -0.35 -16.96 -3.83
CA CYS A 128 1.07 -17.21 -4.07
C CYS A 128 1.39 -17.46 -5.55
N ASN A 129 0.49 -18.14 -6.27
CA ASN A 129 0.65 -18.43 -7.69
C ASN A 129 0.34 -17.22 -8.58
N SER A 130 -0.58 -16.36 -8.16
CA SER A 130 -1.01 -15.19 -8.94
C SER A 130 -0.06 -14.00 -8.79
N ILE A 131 0.61 -13.86 -7.64
CA ILE A 131 1.40 -12.68 -7.32
C ILE A 131 2.87 -13.08 -7.09
N PRO A 132 3.81 -12.59 -7.91
CA PRO A 132 5.22 -12.86 -7.70
C PRO A 132 5.74 -12.15 -6.43
N GLU A 133 6.76 -12.72 -5.82
CA GLU A 133 7.48 -12.08 -4.71
C GLU A 133 8.09 -10.74 -5.13
N MET A 134 8.14 -9.80 -4.18
CA MET A 134 8.69 -8.48 -4.39
C MET A 134 9.78 -8.20 -3.37
N GLU A 135 10.98 -7.88 -3.87
CA GLU A 135 12.11 -7.40 -3.05
C GLU A 135 11.88 -5.98 -2.53
#